data_AF-A0A7C5PJV8-F1
#
_entry.id   AF-A0A7C5PJV8-F1
#
_cell.length_a   1.000
_cell.length_b   1.000
_cell.length_c   1.000
_cell.angle_alpha   90.00
_cell.angle_beta   90.00
_cell.angle_gamma   90.00
#
_symmetry.space_group_name_H-M   'P 1'
#
loop_
_entity.id
_entity.type
_entity.pdbx_description
1 polymer ?
#
loop_
_entity_poly.entity_id
_entity_poly.type
_entity_poly.pdbx_seq_one_letter_code
_entity_poly.pdbx_strand_id
1 'polypeptide(L)' 'MNDLPPAPLIYRPPLRPYLEVLHHDNDLLVLAKPSGLLTVPGRAPEHKDCLERRAQTVFPSATTVHR' A
#
# COMPACT_ATOMS: atom_id res chain seq x y z
N MET A 1 -30.94 21.81 -3.28
CA MET A 1 -31.06 20.34 -3.38
C MET A 1 -30.04 19.86 -4.41
N ASN A 2 -28.74 19.96 -4.09
CA ASN A 2 -27.66 19.50 -4.98
C ASN A 2 -26.65 18.73 -4.12
N ASP A 3 -27.01 17.53 -3.69
CA ASP A 3 -26.03 16.55 -3.21
C ASP A 3 -25.63 15.69 -4.41
N LEU A 4 -24.71 16.22 -5.22
CA LEU A 4 -23.96 15.38 -6.14
C LEU A 4 -23.14 14.41 -5.31
N PRO A 5 -23.14 13.10 -5.62
CA PRO A 5 -22.29 12.16 -4.92
C PRO A 5 -20.83 12.64 -5.04
N PRO A 6 -20.02 12.45 -3.99
CA PRO A 6 -18.61 12.81 -4.05
C PRO A 6 -17.96 12.12 -5.25
N ALA A 7 -17.06 12.84 -5.92
CA ALA A 7 -16.34 12.30 -7.07
C ALA A 7 -15.65 10.98 -6.67
N PRO A 8 -15.64 9.97 -7.56
CA PRO A 8 -15.01 8.70 -7.27
C PRO A 8 -13.51 8.91 -7.00
N LEU A 9 -13.00 8.22 -5.97
CA LEU A 9 -11.57 8.22 -5.64
C LEU A 9 -10.78 7.57 -6.78
N ILE A 10 -9.93 8.35 -7.45
CA ILE A 10 -9.04 7.82 -8.49
C ILE A 10 -7.76 7.29 -7.83
N TYR A 11 -7.73 5.98 -7.57
CA TYR A 11 -6.56 5.33 -6.96
C TYR A 11 -5.47 5.02 -8.00
N ARG A 12 -4.40 5.81 -7.98
CA ARG A 12 -3.22 5.65 -8.85
C ARG A 12 -1.94 5.73 -8.02
N PRO A 13 -1.59 4.67 -7.29
CA PRO A 13 -0.41 4.69 -6.42
C PRO A 13 0.88 4.84 -7.24
N PRO A 14 1.93 5.46 -6.69
CA PRO A 14 3.21 5.56 -7.37
C PRO A 14 3.80 4.16 -7.61
N LEU A 15 4.42 3.97 -8.78
CA LEU A 15 5.05 2.70 -9.16
C LEU A 15 6.57 2.72 -9.00
N ARG A 16 7.17 3.89 -8.75
CA ARG A 16 8.63 4.06 -8.59
C ARG A 16 8.94 5.05 -7.44
N PRO A 17 9.84 4.70 -6.51
CA PRO A 17 10.34 3.33 -6.27
C PRO A 17 9.17 2.38 -5.97
N TYR A 18 9.29 1.11 -6.35
CA TYR A 18 8.20 0.14 -6.17
C TYR A 18 8.06 -0.28 -4.71
N LEU A 19 9.21 -0.55 -4.08
CA LEU A 19 9.43 -0.71 -2.65
C LEU A 19 10.73 0.01 -2.31
N GLU A 20 10.73 0.78 -1.24
CA GLU A 20 11.93 1.39 -0.70
C GLU A 20 12.19 0.81 0.68
N VAL A 21 13.22 -0.03 0.78
CA VAL A 21 13.58 -0.75 2.01
C VAL A 21 14.55 0.11 2.79
N LEU A 22 14.14 0.52 4.00
CA LEU A 22 15.00 1.25 4.93
C LEU A 22 15.83 0.31 5.80
N HIS A 23 15.24 -0.84 6.17
CA HIS A 23 15.88 -1.88 6.97
C HIS A 23 15.25 -3.23 6.67
N HIS A 24 16.06 -4.29 6.65
CA HIS A 24 15.60 -5.67 6.52
C HIS A 24 16.57 -6.62 7.21
N ASP A 25 16.02 -7.45 8.09
CA ASP A 25 16.69 -8.61 8.68
C ASP A 25 15.71 -9.79 8.76
N ASN A 26 16.06 -10.84 9.51
CA ASN A 26 15.26 -12.06 9.60
C ASN A 26 13.89 -11.86 10.27
N ASP A 27 13.75 -10.82 11.08
CA ASP A 27 12.59 -10.61 11.97
C ASP A 27 11.81 -9.35 11.59
N LEU A 28 12.48 -8.32 11.05
CA LEU A 28 11.90 -7.02 10.78
C LEU A 28 12.15 -6.52 9.35
N LEU A 29 11.09 -6.02 8.74
CA LEU A 29 11.12 -5.27 7.48
C LEU A 29 10.57 -3.86 7.70
N VAL A 30 11.39 -2.84 7.43
CA VAL A 30 11.01 -1.42 7.51
C VAL A 30 11.02 -0.82 6.11
N LEU A 31 9.87 -0.28 5.69
CA LEU A 31 9.66 0.26 4.36
C LEU A 31 9.33 1.75 4.42
N ALA A 32 9.94 2.55 3.55
CA ALA A 32 9.53 3.93 3.33
C ALA A 32 8.26 3.95 2.47
N LYS A 33 7.11 4.15 3.11
CA LYS A 33 5.82 4.21 2.41
C LYS A 33 5.64 5.57 1.71
N PRO A 34 5.48 5.62 0.38
CA PRO A 34 5.17 6.86 -0.29
C PRO A 34 3.74 7.34 0.01
N SER A 35 3.50 8.64 -0.18
CA SER A 35 2.15 9.18 -0.21
C SER A 35 1.36 8.61 -1.40
N GLY A 36 0.05 8.44 -1.24
CA GLY A 36 -0.83 7.90 -2.28
C GLY A 36 -0.84 6.37 -2.41
N LEU A 37 0.02 5.64 -1.67
CA LEU A 37 -0.04 4.17 -1.56
C LEU A 37 -0.75 3.76 -0.26
N LEU A 38 -1.75 2.88 -0.37
CA LEU A 38 -2.41 2.27 0.79
C LEU A 38 -1.43 1.36 1.53
N THR A 39 -1.53 1.30 2.86
CA THR A 39 -0.70 0.38 3.66
C THR A 39 -1.15 -1.07 3.50
N VAL A 40 -2.47 -1.30 3.57
CA VAL A 40 -3.12 -2.62 3.49
C VAL A 40 -4.15 -2.66 2.35
N PRO A 41 -4.63 -3.84 1.92
CA PRO A 41 -5.60 -3.93 0.83
C PRO A 41 -6.92 -3.23 1.20
N GLY A 42 -7.40 -2.35 0.32
CA GLY A 42 -8.72 -1.75 0.44
C GLY A 42 -9.86 -2.74 0.16
N ARG A 43 -11.10 -2.33 0.48
CA ARG A 43 -12.30 -3.16 0.27
C ARG A 43 -12.58 -3.37 -1.22
N ALA A 44 -12.54 -2.29 -2.00
CA ALA A 44 -12.85 -2.31 -3.43
C ALA A 44 -11.78 -3.08 -4.23
N PRO A 45 -12.15 -3.79 -5.32
CA PRO A 45 -11.20 -4.53 -6.17
C PRO A 45 -10.05 -3.69 -6.72
N GLU A 46 -10.32 -2.43 -7.07
CA GLU A 46 -9.35 -1.46 -7.57
C GLU A 46 -8.33 -1.01 -6.50
N HIS A 47 -8.60 -1.24 -5.21
CA HIS A 47 -7.76 -0.82 -4.09
C HIS A 47 -6.93 -1.98 -3.50
N LYS A 48 -6.66 -3.03 -4.29
CA LYS A 48 -5.87 -4.18 -3.83
C LYS A 48 -4.37 -3.97 -3.93
N ASP A 49 -3.90 -3.04 -4.76
CA ASP A 49 -2.51 -2.61 -4.73
C ASP A 49 -2.24 -1.79 -3.46
N CYS A 50 -1.30 -2.25 -2.63
CA CYS A 50 -0.96 -1.65 -1.34
C CYS A 50 0.46 -2.07 -0.94
N LEU A 51 1.03 -1.40 0.06
CA LEU A 51 2.38 -1.68 0.55
C LEU A 51 2.54 -3.14 1.01
N GLU A 52 1.58 -3.69 1.76
CA GLU A 52 1.60 -5.09 2.22
C GLU A 52 1.70 -6.09 1.06
N ARG A 53 0.85 -5.94 0.04
CA ARG A 53 0.85 -6.83 -1.14
C ARG A 53 2.14 -6.72 -1.94
N ARG A 54 2.65 -5.50 -2.10
CA ARG A 54 3.94 -5.27 -2.76
C ARG A 54 5.07 -5.92 -1.95
N ALA A 55 5.09 -5.74 -0.63
CA ALA A 55 6.07 -6.34 0.27
C ALA A 55 6.01 -7.87 0.20
N GLN A 56 4.83 -8.48 0.28
CA GLN A 56 4.65 -9.94 0.20
C GLN A 56 5.05 -10.54 -1.15
N THR A 57 5.10 -9.75 -2.22
CA THR A 57 5.62 -10.21 -3.51
C THR A 57 7.13 -10.48 -3.45
N VAL A 58 7.85 -9.76 -2.58
CA VAL A 58 9.31 -9.88 -2.40
C VAL A 58 9.67 -10.66 -1.14
N PHE A 59 8.90 -10.49 -0.07
CA PHE A 59 9.06 -11.09 1.26
C PHE A 59 7.75 -11.81 1.65
N PRO A 60 7.51 -13.04 1.17
CA PRO A 60 6.21 -13.70 1.29
C PRO A 60 5.70 -13.91 2.72
N SER A 61 6.59 -13.96 3.71
CA SER A 61 6.26 -14.08 5.13
C SER A 61 5.97 -12.75 5.82
N ALA A 62 6.17 -11.60 5.15
CA ALA A 62 5.98 -10.29 5.75
C ALA A 62 4.52 -10.05 6.15
N THR A 63 4.32 -9.56 7.36
CA THR A 63 3.00 -9.20 7.90
C THR A 63 3.00 -7.75 8.39
N THR A 64 1.87 -7.07 8.24
CA THR A 64 1.71 -5.69 8.70
C THR A 64 1.40 -5.66 10.20
N VAL A 65 2.18 -4.92 10.98
CA VAL A 65 1.98 -4.77 12.43
C VAL A 65 1.35 -3.43 12.84
N HIS A 66 1.41 -2.40 11.97
CA HIS A 66 0.80 -1.09 12.20
C HIS A 66 0.34 -0.47 10.87
N ARG A 67 -0.70 0.39 10.89
CA ARG A 67 -1.19 1.12 9.71
C ARG A 67 -1.90 2.42 10.06
#